data_AF-A0A924TFS1-F1
#
_entry.id   AF-A0A924TFS1-F1
#
_cell.length_a   1.000
_cell.length_b   1.000
_cell.length_c   1.000
_cell.angle_alpha   90.00
_cell.angle_beta   90.00
_cell.angle_gamma   90.00
#
_symmetry.space_group_name_H-M   'P 1'
#
loop_
_entity.id
_entity.type
_entity.pdbx_description
1 polymer ?
#
loop_
_entity_poly.entity_id
_entity_poly.type
_entity_poly.pdbx_seq_one_letter_code
_entity_poly.pdbx_strand_id
1 'polypeptide(L)'
;INHACKPNCEADEDGGRVFIKALRNIKAGEELFYDYGLIIDAKYTNKLLAEYPCWCGAKKCRGTLLAPKDKDEKKKKKKSKKD
;
A
#
# COMPACT_ATOMS: atom_id res chain seq x y z
N ILE A 1 7.25 9.77 3.23
CA ILE A 1 6.16 9.59 2.26
C ILE A 1 5.04 8.88 2.98
N ASN A 2 3.83 9.44 2.97
CA ASN A 2 2.71 8.92 3.76
C ASN A 2 1.91 7.85 3.02
N HIS A 3 1.00 7.20 3.74
CA HIS A 3 0.07 6.24 3.15
C HIS A 3 -1.13 6.93 2.50
N ALA A 4 -1.52 6.46 1.30
CA ALA A 4 -2.88 6.64 0.82
C ALA A 4 -3.45 5.37 0.17
N CYS A 5 -4.75 5.13 0.38
CA CYS A 5 -5.47 4.04 -0.29
C CYS A 5 -5.64 4.30 -1.80
N LYS A 6 -5.51 5.56 -2.23
CA LYS A 6 -5.40 5.98 -3.63
C LYS A 6 -4.10 6.79 -3.80
N PRO A 7 -2.93 6.14 -3.86
CA PRO A 7 -1.65 6.82 -3.89
C PRO A 7 -1.35 7.46 -5.26
N ASN A 8 -0.36 8.34 -5.29
CA ASN A 8 0.23 8.89 -6.52
C ASN A 8 1.61 8.27 -6.85
N CYS A 9 2.16 7.45 -5.94
CA CYS A 9 3.37 6.66 -6.14
C CYS A 9 3.17 5.18 -5.82
N GLU A 10 4.08 4.35 -6.30
CA GLU A 10 4.24 2.95 -5.92
C GLU A 10 5.67 2.62 -5.53
N ALA A 11 5.83 1.58 -4.71
CA ALA A 11 7.14 1.03 -4.37
C ALA A 11 7.49 -0.10 -5.34
N ASP A 12 8.66 0.00 -5.95
CA ASP A 12 9.24 -1.00 -6.85
C ASP A 12 10.59 -1.44 -6.30
N GLU A 13 10.82 -2.75 -6.22
CA GLU A 13 12.05 -3.32 -5.68
C GLU A 13 12.92 -3.82 -6.83
N ASP A 14 14.15 -3.31 -6.89
CA ASP A 14 15.14 -3.71 -7.88
C ASP A 14 16.50 -3.92 -7.19
N GLY A 15 17.06 -5.13 -7.33
CA GLY A 15 18.32 -5.51 -6.70
C GLY A 15 18.35 -5.33 -5.17
N GLY A 16 17.22 -5.54 -4.47
CA GLY A 16 17.10 -5.34 -3.02
C GLY A 16 16.99 -3.87 -2.59
N ARG A 17 16.95 -2.93 -3.54
CA ARG A 17 16.69 -1.52 -3.28
C ARG A 17 15.27 -1.16 -3.64
N VAL A 18 14.60 -0.44 -2.73
CA VAL A 18 13.26 0.10 -2.99
C VAL A 18 13.36 1.47 -3.65
N PHE A 19 12.70 1.59 -4.80
CA PHE A 19 12.48 2.84 -5.53
C PHE A 19 11.01 3.25 -5.40
N ILE A 20 10.77 4.55 -5.26
CA ILE A 20 9.42 5.11 -5.28
C ILE A 20 9.19 5.72 -6.67
N LYS A 21 8.27 5.14 -7.42
CA LYS A 21 7.94 5.54 -8.79
C LYS A 21 6.60 6.24 -8.82
N ALA A 22 6.50 7.34 -9.56
CA ALA A 22 5.24 8.06 -9.73
C ALA A 22 4.30 7.26 -10.66
N LEU A 23 3.02 7.15 -10.27
CA LEU A 23 1.97 6.49 -11.06
C LEU A 23 1.35 7.42 -12.12
N ARG A 24 1.61 8.72 -11.99
CA ARG A 24 1.15 9.80 -12.85
C ARG A 24 2.08 10.99 -12.70
N ASN A 25 1.91 12.02 -13.54
CA ASN A 25 2.54 13.31 -13.30
C ASN A 25 2.03 13.91 -11.97
N ILE A 26 2.93 14.46 -11.17
CA ILE A 26 2.68 15.03 -9.84
C ILE A 26 3.12 16.49 -9.87
N LYS A 27 2.24 17.43 -9.49
CA LYS A 27 2.58 18.85 -9.46
C LYS A 27 3.49 19.17 -8.28
N ALA A 28 4.31 20.21 -8.41
CA ALA A 28 5.12 20.71 -7.30
C ALA A 28 4.22 21.09 -6.11
N GLY A 29 4.62 20.66 -4.91
CA GLY A 29 3.86 20.87 -3.67
C GLY A 29 2.75 19.84 -3.40
N GLU A 30 2.41 18.95 -4.34
CA GLU A 30 1.58 17.78 -4.02
C GLU A 30 2.36 16.83 -3.10
N GLU A 31 1.72 16.39 -2.02
CA GLU A 31 2.32 15.37 -1.15
C GLU A 31 2.43 14.02 -1.87
N LEU A 32 3.55 13.32 -1.65
CA LEU A 32 3.78 11.99 -2.18
C LEU A 32 3.16 10.95 -1.25
N PHE A 33 2.39 10.03 -1.82
CA PHE A 33 1.74 8.93 -1.13
C PHE A 33 2.01 7.60 -1.82
N TYR A 34 2.18 6.53 -1.04
CA TYR A 34 2.20 5.15 -1.55
C TYR A 34 1.34 4.22 -0.69
N ASP A 35 0.93 3.07 -1.23
CA ASP A 35 0.28 2.02 -0.43
C ASP A 35 1.35 1.25 0.34
N TYR A 36 1.37 1.35 1.68
CA TYR A 36 2.41 0.71 2.51
C TYR A 36 2.40 -0.81 2.37
N GLY A 37 1.26 -1.41 2.00
CA GLY A 37 1.16 -2.86 1.92
C GLY A 37 1.43 -3.54 3.26
N LEU A 38 1.04 -2.91 4.38
CA LEU A 38 1.30 -3.43 5.72
C LEU A 38 0.50 -4.70 5.95
N ILE A 39 1.20 -5.82 6.11
CA ILE A 39 0.60 -7.13 6.34
C ILE A 39 1.05 -7.61 7.71
N ILE A 40 0.12 -8.19 8.45
CA ILE A 40 0.38 -8.77 9.76
C ILE A 40 -0.17 -10.19 9.80
N ASP A 41 0.56 -11.09 10.46
CA ASP A 41 0.19 -12.48 10.61
C ASP A 41 -0.79 -12.68 11.78
N ALA A 42 -1.98 -12.09 11.63
CA ALA A 42 -3.08 -12.20 12.57
C ALA A 42 -4.41 -12.25 11.84
N LYS A 43 -5.44 -12.81 12.47
CA LYS A 43 -6.80 -12.75 11.92
C LYS A 43 -7.31 -11.31 11.98
N TYR A 44 -7.82 -10.81 10.86
CA TYR A 44 -8.37 -9.45 10.82
C TYR A 44 -9.71 -9.45 11.55
N THR A 45 -9.75 -8.73 12.67
CA THR A 45 -10.96 -8.46 13.45
C THR A 45 -11.23 -6.96 13.43
N ASN A 46 -12.47 -6.52 13.63
CA ASN A 46 -12.80 -5.09 13.66
C ASN A 46 -11.94 -4.32 14.68
N LYS A 47 -11.64 -4.93 15.83
CA LYS A 47 -10.74 -4.37 16.84
C LYS A 47 -9.33 -4.15 16.28
N LEU A 48 -8.75 -5.18 15.66
CA LEU A 48 -7.41 -5.10 15.07
C LEU A 48 -7.35 -4.06 13.95
N LEU A 49 -8.36 -4.00 13.08
CA LEU A 49 -8.39 -2.99 12.01
C LEU A 49 -8.41 -1.55 12.59
N ALA A 50 -9.12 -1.35 13.70
CA ALA A 50 -9.22 -0.06 14.40
C ALA A 50 -7.93 0.33 15.15
N GLU A 51 -7.07 -0.62 15.52
CA GLU A 51 -5.74 -0.37 16.09
C GLU A 51 -4.76 0.20 15.06
N TYR A 52 -5.03 -0.01 13.76
CA TYR A 52 -4.24 0.52 12.65
C TYR A 52 -5.08 1.46 11.78
N PRO A 53 -5.62 2.56 12.32
CA PRO A 53 -6.55 3.42 11.59
C PRO A 53 -5.85 4.13 10.42
N CYS A 54 -6.59 4.34 9.33
CA CYS A 54 -6.09 5.11 8.18
C CYS A 54 -6.88 6.41 8.02
N TRP A 55 -6.14 7.52 7.91
CA TRP A 55 -6.68 8.88 7.77
C TRP A 55 -6.33 9.55 6.44
N CYS A 56 -6.05 8.76 5.41
CA CYS A 56 -5.54 9.30 4.13
C CYS A 56 -6.53 10.15 3.31
N GLY A 57 -7.79 10.27 3.73
CA GLY A 57 -8.80 11.10 3.04
C GLY A 57 -9.28 10.59 1.67
N ALA A 58 -8.82 9.44 1.18
CA ALA A 58 -9.26 8.90 -0.12
C ALA A 58 -10.76 8.54 -0.13
N LYS A 59 -11.47 8.84 -1.23
CA LYS A 59 -12.91 8.52 -1.40
C LYS A 59 -13.26 7.05 -1.14
N LYS A 60 -12.34 6.13 -1.43
CA LYS A 60 -12.46 4.69 -1.17
C LYS A 60 -11.37 4.24 -0.18
N CYS A 61 -11.23 4.97 0.93
CA CYS A 61 -10.33 4.59 2.02
C CYS A 61 -10.74 3.23 2.59
N ARG A 62 -9.76 2.38 2.89
CA ARG A 62 -9.99 1.07 3.52
C ARG A 62 -10.33 1.18 5.01
N GLY A 63 -10.16 2.35 5.62
CA GLY A 63 -10.33 2.59 7.05
C GLY A 63 -9.15 2.14 7.92
N THR A 64 -8.20 1.38 7.35
CA THR A 64 -7.05 0.83 8.06
C THR A 64 -5.78 0.92 7.20
N LEU A 65 -4.60 0.97 7.84
CA LEU A 65 -3.30 0.88 7.18
C LEU A 65 -3.00 -0.55 6.70
N LEU A 66 -3.70 -1.55 7.23
CA LEU A 66 -3.51 -2.95 6.88
C LEU A 66 -3.95 -3.24 5.44
N ALA A 67 -3.12 -3.98 4.72
CA ALA A 67 -3.38 -4.39 3.36
C ALA A 67 -4.42 -5.53 3.32
N PRO A 68 -5.31 -5.60 2.31
CA PRO A 68 -6.19 -6.74 2.13
C PRO A 68 -5.38 -8.03 1.90
N LYS A 69 -5.69 -9.10 2.65
CA LYS A 69 -4.99 -10.40 2.51
C LYS A 69 -5.06 -10.99 1.09
N ASP A 70 -6.13 -10.71 0.35
CA ASP A 70 -6.28 -11.19 -1.04
C ASP A 70 -5.27 -10.58 -2.02
N LYS A 71 -4.68 -9.42 -1.69
CA LYS A 71 -3.65 -8.79 -2.52
C LYS A 71 -2.30 -9.50 -2.37
N ASP A 72 -2.02 -10.10 -1.22
CA ASP A 72 -0.79 -10.86 -0.98
C ASP A 72 -0.74 -12.12 -1.82
N GLU A 73 -1.87 -12.84 -1.87
CA GLU A 73 -2.09 -13.98 -2.74
C GLU A 73 -1.79 -13.64 -4.22
N LYS A 74 -2.27 -12.48 -4.69
CA LYS A 74 -2.05 -12.03 -6.08
C LYS A 74 -0.61 -11.57 -6.33
N LYS A 75 0.05 -10.91 -5.36
CA LYS A 75 1.46 -10.52 -5.47
C LYS A 75 2.39 -11.73 -5.48
N LYS A 76 2.15 -12.72 -4.60
CA LYS A 76 2.88 -14.01 -4.57
C LYS A 76 2.79 -14.72 -5.93
N LYS A 77 1.59 -14.82 -6.49
CA LYS A 77 1.35 -15.44 -7.82
C LYS A 77 2.01 -14.71 -8.99
N LYS A 78 2.24 -13.39 -8.89
CA LYS A 78 2.96 -12.62 -9.92
C LYS A 78 4.49 -12.79 -9.79
N LYS A 79 5.02 -12.89 -8.57
CA LYS A 79 6.44 -13.13 -8.32
C LYS A 79 6.86 -14.51 -8.83
N SER A 80 6.09 -15.55 -8.51
CA SER A 80 6.33 -16.94 -8.96
C SER A 80 6.17 -17.18 -10.48
N LYS A 81 5.76 -16.18 -11.26
CA LYS A 81 5.62 -16.25 -12.73
C LYS A 81 6.70 -15.47 -13.46
N LYS A 82 7.53 -14.72 -12.72
CA LYS A 82 8.63 -13.92 -13.25
C LYS A 82 9.99 -14.63 -13.06
N ASP A 83 9.96 -15.82 -12.45
CA ASP A 83 11.07 -16.76 -12.28
C ASP A 83 11.02 -17.83 -13.39
#